data_AF-A0A103RQS7-F1
#
_entry.id   AF-A0A103RQS7-F1
#
_cell.length_a   1.000
_cell.length_b   1.000
_cell.length_c   1.000
_cell.angle_alpha   90.00
_cell.angle_beta   90.00
_cell.angle_gamma   90.00
#
_symmetry.space_group_name_H-M   'P 1'
#
loop_
_entity.id
_entity.type
_entity.pdbx_description
1 polymer ?
#
loop_
_entity_poly.entity_id
_entity_poly.type
_entity_poly.pdbx_seq_one_letter_code
_entity_poly.pdbx_strand_id
1 'polypeptide(L)'
;MTNAVPTTPPRARRSQHERSASARFALISATLDCLMEIGIAQTSITEICKRAGLSRGALLHHFPHKNELLVASYMAWLEGKLVTLEARLQPAAGVRDEVAAWRAQMKETFSMTQEFYWALRNDRDLRERFNAALLTHPVGDDASNHLPRTRIDASRSPELTRYVIACFIRGLCFQELFVRDQAIPDRAFEHFVDMLGAFLDQPGADPA
;
A
#
# COMPACT_ATOMS: atom_id res chain seq x y z
N MET A 1 34.28 28.59 51.00
CA MET A 1 33.58 28.65 49.71
C MET A 1 33.85 27.35 48.99
N THR A 2 32.93 26.37 49.08
CA THR A 2 33.09 25.05 48.47
C THR A 2 32.11 24.98 47.29
N ASN A 3 32.64 25.03 46.06
CA ASN A 3 31.83 24.92 44.86
C ASN A 3 31.37 23.47 44.69
N ALA A 4 30.06 23.25 44.81
CA ALA A 4 29.41 22.00 44.40
C ALA A 4 29.30 21.97 42.87
N VAL A 5 29.87 20.94 42.24
CA VAL A 5 29.69 20.66 40.81
C VAL A 5 28.30 20.04 40.61
N PRO A 6 27.44 20.58 39.74
CA PRO A 6 26.17 19.93 39.42
C PRO A 6 26.41 18.69 38.56
N THR A 7 26.16 17.51 39.12
CA THR A 7 26.13 16.25 38.38
C THR A 7 24.90 16.21 37.49
N THR A 8 25.12 16.26 36.17
CA THR A 8 24.07 16.06 35.17
C THR A 8 23.59 14.60 35.23
N PRO A 9 22.29 14.31 35.33
CA PRO A 9 21.80 12.93 35.41
C PRO A 9 22.10 12.16 34.10
N PRO A 10 22.41 10.86 34.18
CA PRO A 10 22.73 10.05 33.01
C PRO A 10 21.52 9.98 32.08
N ARG A 11 21.73 10.40 30.83
CA ARG A 11 20.75 10.37 29.74
C ARG A 11 20.21 8.94 29.61
N ALA A 12 18.92 8.75 29.90
CA ALA A 12 18.27 7.44 29.96
C ALA A 12 18.61 6.60 28.72
N ARG A 13 19.23 5.44 28.95
CA ARG A 13 19.70 4.53 27.91
C ARG A 13 18.47 3.90 27.26
N ARG A 14 18.05 4.41 26.09
CA ARG A 14 16.95 3.86 25.25
C ARG A 14 16.91 2.33 25.33
N SER A 15 15.74 1.78 25.61
CA SER A 15 15.55 0.35 25.85
C SER A 15 15.95 -0.48 24.62
N GLN A 16 16.38 -1.72 24.81
CA GLN A 16 16.78 -2.59 23.71
C GLN A 16 15.64 -2.81 22.70
N HIS A 17 14.39 -2.80 23.19
CA HIS A 17 13.18 -2.87 22.37
C HIS A 17 13.01 -1.64 21.46
N GLU A 18 13.20 -0.42 22.00
CA GLU A 18 13.15 0.83 21.20
C GLU A 18 14.22 0.86 20.11
N ARG A 19 15.44 0.38 20.41
CA ARG A 19 16.53 0.29 19.42
C ARG A 19 16.20 -0.71 18.32
N SER A 20 15.66 -1.87 18.69
CA SER A 20 15.25 -2.92 17.77
C SER A 20 14.12 -2.45 16.84
N ALA A 21 13.10 -1.80 17.39
CA ALA A 21 12.00 -1.22 16.62
C ALA A 21 12.48 -0.09 15.67
N SER A 22 13.37 0.78 16.16
CA SER A 22 13.96 1.84 15.35
C SER A 22 14.80 1.30 14.19
N ALA A 23 15.54 0.21 14.39
CA ALA A 23 16.33 -0.42 13.33
C ALA A 23 15.44 -1.10 12.29
N ARG A 24 14.41 -1.84 12.72
CA ARG A 24 13.43 -2.45 11.80
C ARG A 24 12.74 -1.39 10.94
N PHE A 25 12.32 -0.28 11.54
CA PHE A 25 11.71 0.85 10.81
C PHE A 25 12.69 1.46 9.80
N ALA A 26 13.94 1.70 10.19
CA ALA A 26 14.97 2.24 9.29
C ALA A 26 15.20 1.35 8.06
N LEU A 27 15.20 0.02 8.25
CA LEU A 27 15.33 -0.95 7.15
C LEU A 27 14.14 -0.90 6.19
N ILE A 28 12.91 -0.82 6.72
CA ILE A 28 11.70 -0.70 5.90
C ILE A 28 11.72 0.62 5.11
N SER A 29 11.99 1.75 5.78
CA SER A 29 12.07 3.06 5.13
C SER A 29 13.11 3.07 4.02
N ALA A 30 14.34 2.63 4.30
CA ALA A 30 15.40 2.56 3.30
C ALA A 30 15.07 1.62 2.13
N THR A 31 14.31 0.55 2.39
CA THR A 31 13.84 -0.35 1.33
C THR A 31 12.83 0.37 0.44
N LEU A 32 11.86 1.07 1.03
CA LEU A 32 10.87 1.86 0.27
C LEU A 32 11.54 2.94 -0.58
N ASP A 33 12.52 3.66 -0.03
CA ASP A 33 13.28 4.66 -0.77
C ASP A 33 13.99 4.04 -1.99
N CYS A 34 14.63 2.87 -1.83
CA CYS A 34 15.22 2.14 -2.95
C CYS A 34 14.17 1.75 -3.99
N LEU A 35 13.03 1.19 -3.56
CA LEU A 35 11.98 0.74 -4.47
C LEU A 35 11.40 1.91 -5.29
N MET A 36 11.25 3.09 -4.69
CA MET A 36 10.70 4.28 -5.36
C MET A 36 11.72 4.96 -6.28
N GLU A 37 13.00 4.98 -5.91
CA GLU A 37 14.02 5.72 -6.67
C GLU A 37 14.67 4.91 -7.80
N ILE A 38 14.99 3.63 -7.55
CA ILE A 38 15.78 2.80 -8.46
C ILE A 38 15.05 1.51 -8.89
N GLY A 39 13.84 1.28 -8.37
CA GLY A 39 13.02 0.13 -8.70
C GLY A 39 13.44 -1.17 -8.02
N ILE A 40 12.58 -2.19 -8.09
CA ILE A 40 12.77 -3.46 -7.38
C ILE A 40 13.97 -4.25 -7.91
N ALA A 41 14.23 -4.17 -9.22
CA ALA A 41 15.29 -4.91 -9.90
C ALA A 41 16.69 -4.45 -9.47
N GLN A 42 16.87 -3.15 -9.22
CA GLN A 42 18.16 -2.59 -8.81
C GLN A 42 18.34 -2.57 -7.28
N THR A 43 17.28 -2.82 -6.52
CA THR A 43 17.32 -2.83 -5.06
C THR A 43 18.10 -4.04 -4.50
N SER A 44 19.20 -3.75 -3.81
CA SER A 44 20.09 -4.74 -3.18
C SER A 44 20.16 -4.60 -1.66
N ILE A 45 20.48 -5.70 -0.96
CA ILE A 45 20.71 -5.68 0.50
C ILE A 45 21.80 -4.67 0.88
N THR A 46 22.87 -4.58 0.09
CA THR A 46 23.97 -3.66 0.33
C THR A 46 23.51 -2.20 0.27
N GLU A 47 22.73 -1.84 -0.74
CA GLU A 47 22.21 -0.47 -0.88
C GLU A 47 21.21 -0.13 0.24
N ILE A 48 20.31 -1.06 0.59
CA ILE A 48 19.38 -0.89 1.71
C ILE A 48 20.14 -0.66 3.03
N CYS A 49 21.11 -1.52 3.34
CA CYS A 49 21.93 -1.40 4.55
C CYS A 49 22.66 -0.05 4.61
N LYS A 50 23.24 0.37 3.47
CA LYS A 50 23.93 1.66 3.35
C LYS A 50 23.00 2.82 3.64
N ARG A 51 21.80 2.85 3.03
CA ARG A 51 20.79 3.91 3.26
C ARG A 51 20.24 3.90 4.68
N ALA A 52 19.98 2.71 5.24
CA ALA A 52 19.51 2.57 6.61
C ALA A 52 20.57 2.92 7.68
N GLY A 53 21.85 3.04 7.29
CA GLY A 53 22.96 3.21 8.23
C GLY A 53 23.19 1.99 9.12
N LEU A 54 22.85 0.78 8.63
CA LEU A 54 22.89 -0.47 9.39
C LEU A 54 23.77 -1.51 8.71
N SER A 55 24.34 -2.42 9.49
CA SER A 55 25.13 -3.52 8.95
C SER A 55 24.24 -4.61 8.35
N ARG A 56 24.82 -5.46 7.49
CA ARG A 56 24.13 -6.67 7.00
C ARG A 56 23.76 -7.62 8.13
N GLY A 57 24.59 -7.73 9.17
CA GLY A 57 24.28 -8.55 10.35
C GLY A 57 23.07 -8.02 11.13
N ALA A 58 22.96 -6.70 11.28
CA ALA A 58 21.78 -6.07 11.87
C ALA A 58 20.52 -6.33 11.03
N LEU A 59 20.62 -6.23 9.70
CA LEU A 59 19.51 -6.57 8.80
C LEU A 59 19.05 -8.02 8.99
N LEU A 60 19.98 -8.99 8.95
CA LEU A 60 19.65 -10.42 9.06
C LEU A 60 19.05 -10.79 10.42
N HIS A 61 19.34 -10.02 11.48
CA HIS A 61 18.68 -10.19 12.78
C HIS A 61 17.19 -9.84 12.73
N HIS A 62 16.80 -8.82 11.95
CA HIS A 62 15.41 -8.39 11.79
C HIS A 62 14.67 -9.11 10.67
N PHE A 63 15.37 -9.40 9.57
CA PHE A 63 14.84 -10.01 8.36
C PHE A 63 15.82 -11.08 7.88
N PRO A 64 15.67 -12.33 8.35
CA PRO A 64 16.50 -13.45 7.93
C PRO A 64 16.54 -13.67 6.41
N HIS A 65 15.48 -13.27 5.70
CA HIS A 65 15.36 -13.39 4.26
C HIS A 65 15.04 -12.06 3.57
N LYS A 66 15.61 -11.82 2.38
CA LYS A 66 15.34 -10.60 1.59
C LYS A 66 13.84 -10.43 1.31
N ASN A 67 13.15 -11.51 0.97
CA ASN A 67 11.72 -11.44 0.66
C ASN A 67 10.87 -11.09 1.89
N GLU A 68 11.32 -11.40 3.11
CA GLU A 68 10.61 -10.94 4.33
C GLU A 68 10.70 -9.42 4.49
N LEU A 69 11.87 -8.84 4.21
CA LEU A 69 12.04 -7.39 4.20
C LEU A 69 11.20 -6.73 3.08
N LEU A 70 11.20 -7.30 1.87
CA LEU A 70 10.41 -6.78 0.76
C LEU A 70 8.91 -6.83 1.06
N VAL A 71 8.42 -7.95 1.59
CA VAL A 71 7.01 -8.09 2.01
C VAL A 71 6.70 -7.07 3.10
N ALA A 72 7.48 -7.02 4.19
CA ALA A 72 7.22 -6.08 5.27
C ALA A 72 7.21 -4.61 4.81
N SER A 73 8.10 -4.27 3.88
CA SER A 73 8.16 -2.93 3.31
C SER A 73 6.94 -2.63 2.44
N TYR A 74 6.57 -3.55 1.54
CA TYR A 74 5.41 -3.36 0.67
C TYR A 74 4.09 -3.33 1.47
N MET A 75 3.97 -4.10 2.56
CA MET A 75 2.81 -4.04 3.45
C MET A 75 2.70 -2.68 4.15
N ALA A 76 3.80 -2.15 4.69
CA ALA A 76 3.83 -0.81 5.26
C ALA A 76 3.45 0.27 4.22
N TRP A 77 3.84 0.07 2.96
CA TRP A 77 3.44 0.96 1.87
C TRP A 77 1.94 0.83 1.51
N LEU A 78 1.38 -0.37 1.50
CA LEU A 78 -0.06 -0.59 1.31
C LEU A 78 -0.89 0.06 2.42
N GLU A 79 -0.43 0.00 3.66
CA GLU A 79 -1.05 0.68 4.80
C GLU A 79 -1.06 2.20 4.60
N GLY A 80 0.07 2.79 4.23
CA GLY A 80 0.16 4.22 3.91
C GLY A 80 -0.76 4.63 2.73
N LYS A 81 -0.93 3.76 1.73
CA LYS A 81 -1.90 3.95 0.66
C LYS A 81 -3.33 3.96 1.17
N LEU A 82 -3.69 3.03 2.05
CA LEU A 82 -5.05 2.98 2.59
C LEU A 82 -5.38 4.27 3.35
N VAL A 83 -4.47 4.74 4.22
CA VAL A 83 -4.61 6.02 4.92
C VAL A 83 -4.75 7.20 3.95
N THR A 84 -3.94 7.21 2.89
CA THR A 84 -4.02 8.26 1.87
C THR A 84 -5.35 8.24 1.12
N LEU A 85 -5.92 7.06 0.87
CA LEU A 85 -7.22 6.91 0.20
C LEU A 85 -8.35 7.36 1.12
N GLU A 86 -8.31 6.91 2.37
CA GLU A 86 -9.25 7.31 3.43
C GLU A 86 -9.33 8.83 3.53
N ALA A 87 -8.19 9.52 3.59
CA ALA A 87 -8.11 10.98 3.65
C ALA A 87 -8.66 11.71 2.40
N ARG A 88 -8.76 11.03 1.24
CA ARG A 88 -9.32 11.59 -0.01
C ARG A 88 -10.83 11.45 -0.09
N LEU A 89 -11.41 10.45 0.59
CA LEU A 89 -12.82 10.16 0.52
C LEU A 89 -13.59 10.99 1.54
N GLN A 90 -14.74 11.52 1.10
CA GLN A 90 -15.70 12.15 2.00
C GLN A 90 -16.77 11.12 2.41
N PRO A 91 -17.27 11.19 3.66
CA PRO A 91 -18.46 10.44 4.03
C PRO A 91 -19.61 10.76 3.07
N ALA A 92 -20.38 9.73 2.71
CA ALA A 92 -21.47 9.78 1.74
C ALA A 92 -21.07 10.23 0.32
N ALA A 93 -19.77 10.13 -0.04
CA ALA A 93 -19.33 10.38 -1.40
C ALA A 93 -20.12 9.56 -2.43
N GLY A 94 -20.39 10.17 -3.58
CA GLY A 94 -21.01 9.48 -4.71
C GLY A 94 -20.07 8.44 -5.33
N VAL A 95 -20.63 7.54 -6.13
CA VAL A 95 -19.86 6.50 -6.84
C VAL A 95 -18.72 7.09 -7.66
N ARG A 96 -19.02 8.16 -8.41
CA ARG A 96 -18.03 8.84 -9.26
C ARG A 96 -16.84 9.36 -8.45
N ASP A 97 -17.11 10.01 -7.32
CA ASP A 97 -16.07 10.63 -6.50
C ASP A 97 -15.16 9.59 -5.85
N GLU A 98 -15.73 8.49 -5.35
CA GLU A 98 -14.92 7.40 -4.82
C GLU A 98 -14.08 6.75 -5.93
N VAL A 99 -14.69 6.36 -7.04
CA VAL A 99 -13.97 5.71 -8.15
C VAL A 99 -12.89 6.64 -8.76
N ALA A 100 -13.13 7.95 -8.77
CA ALA A 100 -12.13 8.95 -9.16
C ALA A 100 -10.96 9.03 -8.16
N ALA A 101 -11.22 8.99 -6.85
CA ALA A 101 -10.18 8.95 -5.83
C ALA A 101 -9.31 7.69 -5.95
N TRP A 102 -9.93 6.53 -6.19
CA TRP A 102 -9.23 5.28 -6.50
C TRP A 102 -8.35 5.42 -7.75
N ARG A 103 -8.88 6.00 -8.84
CA ARG A 103 -8.10 6.22 -10.08
C ARG A 103 -6.91 7.13 -9.86
N ALA A 104 -7.10 8.25 -9.19
CA ALA A 104 -6.02 9.21 -8.92
C ALA A 104 -4.89 8.57 -8.10
N GLN A 105 -5.23 7.91 -6.98
CA GLN A 105 -4.23 7.23 -6.16
C GLN A 105 -3.53 6.09 -6.93
N MET A 106 -4.28 5.33 -7.72
CA MET A 106 -3.71 4.21 -8.45
C MET A 106 -2.74 4.67 -9.53
N LYS A 107 -2.99 5.80 -10.19
CA LYS A 107 -2.04 6.44 -11.12
C LYS A 107 -0.73 6.83 -10.42
N GLU A 108 -0.81 7.49 -9.27
CA GLU A 108 0.36 7.91 -8.49
C GLU A 108 1.21 6.71 -8.03
N THR A 109 0.56 5.59 -7.74
CA THR A 109 1.20 4.39 -7.17
C THR A 109 1.42 3.28 -8.20
N PHE A 110 1.18 3.57 -9.48
CA PHE A 110 1.11 2.56 -10.53
C PHE A 110 2.45 1.87 -10.74
N SER A 111 3.54 2.63 -10.93
CA SER A 111 4.88 2.09 -11.22
C SER A 111 5.32 1.07 -10.16
N MET A 112 5.24 1.46 -8.88
CA MET A 112 5.60 0.60 -7.76
C MET A 112 4.71 -0.66 -7.68
N THR A 113 3.40 -0.50 -7.87
CA THR A 113 2.46 -1.64 -7.88
C THR A 113 2.81 -2.64 -9.00
N GLN A 114 3.12 -2.14 -10.20
CA GLN A 114 3.39 -3.01 -11.35
C GLN A 114 4.72 -3.72 -11.26
N GLU A 115 5.78 -3.04 -10.83
CA GLU A 115 7.06 -3.70 -10.58
C GLU A 115 6.92 -4.81 -9.54
N PHE A 116 6.15 -4.56 -8.48
CA PHE A 116 5.92 -5.58 -7.46
C PHE A 116 5.11 -6.76 -8.00
N TYR A 117 4.07 -6.52 -8.80
CA TYR A 117 3.29 -7.60 -9.42
C TYR A 117 4.13 -8.45 -10.37
N TRP A 118 5.02 -7.81 -11.13
CA TRP A 118 6.00 -8.52 -11.95
C TRP A 118 6.98 -9.35 -11.12
N ALA A 119 7.44 -8.82 -9.98
CA ALA A 119 8.28 -9.57 -9.05
C ALA A 119 7.54 -10.79 -8.46
N LEU A 120 6.29 -10.61 -8.01
CA LEU A 120 5.44 -11.70 -7.52
C LEU A 120 5.21 -12.79 -8.58
N ARG A 121 5.12 -12.43 -9.86
CA ARG A 121 5.00 -13.41 -10.94
C ARG A 121 6.25 -14.29 -11.04
N ASN A 122 7.43 -13.68 -10.93
CA ASN A 122 8.72 -14.33 -11.21
C ASN A 122 9.41 -14.96 -9.99
N ASP A 123 9.04 -14.55 -8.77
CA ASP A 123 9.56 -15.10 -7.52
C ASP A 123 8.43 -15.77 -6.71
N ARG A 124 8.46 -17.10 -6.66
CA ARG A 124 7.46 -17.91 -5.96
C ARG A 124 7.51 -17.73 -4.45
N ASP A 125 8.70 -17.64 -3.86
CA ASP A 125 8.87 -17.47 -2.40
C ASP A 125 8.34 -16.09 -1.97
N LEU A 126 8.66 -15.04 -2.75
CA LEU A 126 8.09 -13.71 -2.52
C LEU A 126 6.56 -13.74 -2.57
N ARG A 127 5.98 -14.40 -3.57
CA ARG A 127 4.53 -14.51 -3.75
C ARG A 127 3.85 -15.25 -2.62
N GLU A 128 4.41 -16.37 -2.18
CA GLU A 128 3.84 -17.16 -1.08
C GLU A 128 3.88 -16.37 0.25
N ARG A 129 5.00 -15.69 0.54
CA ARG A 129 5.12 -14.84 1.73
C ARG A 129 4.20 -13.63 1.69
N PHE A 130 4.05 -13.00 0.53
CA PHE A 130 3.15 -11.87 0.36
C PHE A 130 1.69 -12.29 0.55
N ASN A 131 1.27 -13.40 -0.07
CA ASN A 131 -0.07 -13.95 0.12
C ASN A 131 -0.35 -14.30 1.59
N ALA A 132 0.62 -14.91 2.28
CA ALA A 132 0.49 -15.20 3.70
C ALA A 132 0.36 -13.91 4.55
N ALA A 133 1.12 -12.87 4.22
CA ALA A 133 1.01 -11.58 4.90
C ALA A 133 -0.33 -10.89 4.67
N LEU A 134 -0.92 -11.00 3.47
CA LEU A 134 -2.24 -10.43 3.17
C LEU A 134 -3.35 -11.03 4.04
N LEU A 135 -3.27 -12.32 4.38
CA LEU A 135 -4.28 -12.98 5.24
C LEU A 135 -4.36 -12.40 6.65
N THR A 136 -3.30 -11.75 7.12
CA THR A 136 -3.25 -11.16 8.47
C THR A 136 -3.23 -9.63 8.43
N HIS A 137 -3.41 -9.03 7.25
CA HIS A 137 -3.30 -7.59 7.07
C HIS A 137 -4.67 -6.97 6.80
N PRO A 138 -4.94 -5.76 7.31
CA PRO A 138 -6.24 -5.12 7.10
C PRO A 138 -6.57 -4.87 5.62
N VAL A 139 -5.54 -4.64 4.80
CA VAL A 139 -5.67 -4.55 3.33
C VAL A 139 -5.98 -5.94 2.77
N GLY A 140 -7.26 -6.21 2.51
CA GLY A 140 -7.74 -7.43 1.84
C GLY A 140 -8.92 -8.09 2.55
N ASP A 141 -8.98 -7.99 3.88
CA ASP A 141 -10.08 -8.57 4.68
C ASP A 141 -11.22 -7.55 4.87
N ASP A 142 -10.88 -6.26 4.94
CA ASP A 142 -11.87 -5.23 5.26
C ASP A 142 -11.41 -3.81 4.90
N ALA A 143 -11.08 -3.56 3.63
CA ALA A 143 -10.86 -2.18 3.18
C ALA A 143 -12.09 -1.29 3.44
N SER A 144 -13.29 -1.87 3.57
CA SER A 144 -14.54 -1.17 3.88
C SER A 144 -14.60 -0.59 5.30
N ASN A 145 -14.05 -1.26 6.32
CA ASN A 145 -14.07 -0.70 7.69
C ASN A 145 -13.11 0.46 7.90
N HIS A 146 -12.10 0.60 7.05
CA HIS A 146 -11.13 1.69 7.12
C HIS A 146 -11.46 2.87 6.23
N LEU A 147 -12.33 2.68 5.24
CA LEU A 147 -12.77 3.78 4.38
C LEU A 147 -14.05 4.41 4.96
N PRO A 148 -14.27 5.73 4.76
CA PRO A 148 -15.52 6.36 5.13
C PRO A 148 -16.69 5.66 4.40
N ARG A 149 -17.85 5.56 5.05
CA ARG A 149 -19.05 5.06 4.37
C ARG A 149 -19.44 6.00 3.22
N THR A 150 -19.70 5.44 2.05
CA THR A 150 -19.97 6.09 0.76
C THR A 150 -21.24 5.49 0.13
N ARG A 151 -21.56 5.89 -1.11
CA ARG A 151 -22.61 5.25 -1.90
C ARG A 151 -22.33 3.77 -2.23
N ILE A 152 -21.06 3.35 -2.33
CA ILE A 152 -20.69 1.95 -2.64
C ILE A 152 -21.07 0.99 -1.50
N ASP A 153 -21.17 1.48 -0.27
CA ASP A 153 -21.59 0.69 0.89
C ASP A 153 -23.07 0.27 0.85
N ALA A 154 -23.84 0.80 -0.10
CA ALA A 154 -25.20 0.34 -0.38
C ALA A 154 -25.25 -0.88 -1.31
N SER A 155 -24.12 -1.32 -1.86
CA SER A 155 -24.05 -2.57 -2.63
C SER A 155 -24.28 -3.77 -1.72
N ARG A 156 -24.65 -4.92 -2.31
CA ARG A 156 -24.83 -6.19 -1.56
C ARG A 156 -23.54 -6.67 -0.90
N SER A 157 -22.39 -6.31 -1.47
CA SER A 157 -21.07 -6.71 -0.99
C SER A 157 -20.09 -5.57 -1.28
N PRO A 158 -20.00 -4.57 -0.37
CA PRO A 158 -19.15 -3.39 -0.54
C PRO A 158 -17.68 -3.75 -0.78
N GLU A 159 -17.18 -4.76 -0.09
CA GLU A 159 -15.79 -5.23 -0.18
C GLU A 159 -15.50 -5.76 -1.58
N LEU A 160 -16.38 -6.63 -2.09
CA LEU A 160 -16.26 -7.20 -3.43
C LEU A 160 -16.42 -6.12 -4.50
N THR A 161 -17.32 -5.16 -4.29
CA THR A 161 -17.52 -4.02 -5.19
C THR A 161 -16.26 -3.17 -5.30
N ARG A 162 -15.62 -2.83 -4.16
CA ARG A 162 -14.33 -2.13 -4.13
C ARG A 162 -13.19 -2.94 -4.73
N TYR A 163 -13.19 -4.26 -4.53
CA TYR A 163 -12.23 -5.15 -5.20
C TYR A 163 -12.37 -5.10 -6.73
N VAL A 164 -13.60 -5.15 -7.26
CA VAL A 164 -13.89 -5.03 -8.69
C VAL A 164 -13.45 -3.66 -9.22
N ILE A 165 -13.74 -2.57 -8.49
CA ILE A 165 -13.27 -1.21 -8.82
C ILE A 165 -11.74 -1.20 -8.91
N ALA A 166 -11.05 -1.72 -7.90
CA ALA A 166 -9.59 -1.75 -7.89
C ALA A 166 -9.01 -2.55 -9.07
N CYS A 167 -9.64 -3.68 -9.44
CA CYS A 167 -9.24 -4.47 -10.60
C CYS A 167 -9.45 -3.74 -11.92
N PHE A 168 -10.62 -3.10 -12.11
CA PHE A 168 -10.92 -2.31 -13.30
C PHE A 168 -9.96 -1.13 -13.44
N ILE A 169 -9.81 -0.31 -12.39
CA ILE A 169 -8.93 0.86 -12.40
C ILE A 169 -7.47 0.46 -12.65
N ARG A 170 -7.01 -0.67 -12.10
CA ARG A 170 -5.66 -1.18 -12.38
C ARG A 170 -5.48 -1.53 -13.85
N GLY A 171 -6.44 -2.24 -14.43
CA GLY A 171 -6.44 -2.56 -15.87
C GLY A 171 -6.49 -1.29 -16.72
N LEU A 172 -7.26 -0.29 -16.31
CA LEU A 172 -7.36 0.99 -17.00
C LEU A 172 -6.03 1.75 -17.00
N CYS A 173 -5.36 1.84 -15.84
CA CYS A 173 -4.03 2.48 -15.74
C CYS A 173 -2.98 1.75 -16.58
N PHE A 174 -3.07 0.42 -16.70
CA PHE A 174 -2.24 -0.33 -17.64
C PHE A 174 -2.51 0.05 -19.08
N GLN A 175 -3.78 0.13 -19.47
CA GLN A 175 -4.17 0.42 -20.83
C GLN A 175 -3.72 1.81 -21.27
N GLU A 176 -3.71 2.80 -20.37
CA GLU A 176 -3.20 4.15 -20.62
C GLU A 176 -1.74 4.19 -21.11
N LEU A 177 -0.93 3.15 -20.82
CA LEU A 177 0.43 3.06 -21.34
C LEU A 177 0.49 2.78 -22.85
N PHE A 178 -0.55 2.16 -23.42
CA PHE A 178 -0.59 1.74 -24.82
C PHE A 178 -2.02 1.87 -25.39
N VAL A 179 -2.39 3.09 -25.76
CA VAL A 179 -3.65 3.35 -26.47
C VAL A 179 -3.41 3.97 -27.83
N ARG A 180 -4.24 3.57 -28.80
CA ARG A 180 -4.33 4.23 -30.11
C ARG A 180 -4.94 5.64 -29.98
N ASP A 181 -5.87 5.80 -29.04
CA ASP A 181 -6.58 7.04 -28.75
C ASP A 181 -6.59 7.28 -27.23
N GLN A 182 -6.01 8.41 -26.83
CA GLN A 182 -5.86 8.81 -25.43
C GLN A 182 -7.20 9.11 -24.74
N ALA A 183 -8.30 9.29 -25.48
CA ALA A 183 -9.63 9.49 -24.91
C ALA A 183 -10.31 8.19 -24.47
N ILE A 184 -9.86 7.01 -24.94
CA ILE A 184 -10.52 5.73 -24.63
C ILE A 184 -10.53 5.43 -23.13
N PRO A 185 -9.42 5.58 -22.38
CA PRO A 185 -9.41 5.29 -20.95
C PRO A 185 -10.37 6.18 -20.15
N ASP A 186 -10.50 7.45 -20.51
CA ASP A 186 -11.44 8.37 -19.87
C ASP A 186 -12.89 7.98 -20.17
N ARG A 187 -13.20 7.61 -21.42
CA ARG A 187 -14.54 7.11 -21.78
C ARG A 187 -14.88 5.80 -21.08
N ALA A 188 -13.92 4.89 -20.95
CA ALA A 188 -14.11 3.63 -20.23
C ALA A 188 -14.33 3.87 -18.73
N PHE A 189 -13.62 4.84 -18.14
CA PHE A 189 -13.83 5.27 -16.76
C PHE A 189 -15.26 5.79 -16.54
N GLU A 190 -15.72 6.75 -17.34
CA GLU A 190 -17.08 7.31 -17.18
C GLU A 190 -18.14 6.22 -17.41
N HIS A 191 -17.95 5.36 -18.42
CA HIS A 191 -18.87 4.24 -18.66
C HIS A 191 -18.96 3.26 -17.48
N PHE A 192 -17.83 2.96 -16.84
CA PHE A 192 -17.80 2.10 -15.66
C PHE A 192 -18.49 2.75 -14.45
N VAL A 193 -18.30 4.05 -14.24
CA VAL A 193 -19.00 4.81 -13.19
C VAL A 193 -20.51 4.79 -13.43
N ASP A 194 -20.98 4.99 -14.66
CA ASP A 194 -22.39 4.94 -15.01
C ASP A 194 -22.99 3.55 -14.76
N MET A 195 -22.28 2.49 -15.15
CA MET A 195 -22.69 1.11 -14.91
C MET A 195 -22.81 0.80 -13.40
N LEU A 196 -21.85 1.24 -12.60
CA LEU A 196 -21.88 1.06 -11.15
C LEU A 196 -23.02 1.86 -10.51
N GLY A 197 -23.22 3.11 -10.92
CA GLY A 197 -24.34 3.94 -10.44
C GLY A 197 -25.68 3.26 -10.71
N ALA A 198 -25.90 2.83 -11.95
CA ALA A 198 -27.12 2.12 -12.34
C ALA A 198 -27.32 0.81 -11.57
N PHE A 199 -26.25 0.05 -11.30
CA PHE A 199 -26.31 -1.17 -10.50
C PHE A 199 -26.74 -0.91 -9.06
N LEU A 200 -26.26 0.18 -8.44
CA LEU A 200 -26.59 0.53 -7.06
C LEU A 200 -27.98 1.15 -6.90
N ASP A 201 -28.56 1.69 -7.98
CA ASP A 201 -29.89 2.27 -8.00
C ASP A 201 -30.99 1.22 -8.25
N GLN A 202 -30.63 -0.02 -8.63
CA GLN A 202 -31.61 -1.09 -8.77
C GLN A 202 -32.16 -1.49 -7.39
N PRO A 203 -33.48 -1.45 -7.17
CA PRO A 203 -34.08 -1.99 -5.95
C PRO A 203 -33.73 -3.47 -5.86
N GLY A 204 -33.26 -3.90 -4.69
CA GLY A 204 -32.70 -5.23 -4.48
C GLY A 204 -33.62 -6.33 -5.03
N ALA A 205 -33.21 -6.99 -6.10
CA ALA A 205 -33.84 -8.24 -6.50
C ALA A 205 -33.68 -9.24 -5.35
N ASP A 206 -34.79 -9.63 -4.74
CA ASP A 206 -34.83 -10.67 -3.70
C ASP A 206 -33.99 -11.88 -4.13
N PRO A 207 -33.28 -12.55 -3.21
CA PRO A 207 -32.55 -13.76 -3.54
C PRO A 207 -33.54 -14.85 -3.95
N ALA A 208 -33.40 -15.32 -5.19
CA ALA A 208 -33.96 -16.59 -5.65
C ALA A 208 -33.11 -17.77 -5.14
#